data_AF-A0A545SBI9-F1
#
_entry.id   AF-A0A545SBI9-F1
#
_cell.length_a   1.000
_cell.length_b   1.000
_cell.length_c   1.000
_cell.angle_alpha   90.00
_cell.angle_beta   90.00
_cell.angle_gamma   90.00
#
_symmetry.space_group_name_H-M   'P 1'
#
loop_
_entity.id
_entity.type
_entity.pdbx_description
1 polymer ?
#
loop_
_entity_poly.entity_id
_entity_poly.type
_entity_poly.pdbx_seq_one_letter_code
_entity_poly.pdbx_strand_id
1 'polypeptide(L)' 'LNDVQKSSIKSELNRNSLEDIIIANFSRTQESARVLEEVFKLQSIELSELFKTIRYELYSVEKEYFIAIKMI' A
#
# COMPACT_ATOMS: atom_id res chain seq x y z
N LEU A 1 -31.12 1.35 -3.63
CA LEU A 1 -29.72 1.37 -4.10
C LEU A 1 -29.10 2.66 -3.61
N ASN A 2 -28.69 2.69 -2.34
CA ASN A 2 -28.04 3.87 -1.78
C ASN A 2 -26.55 3.68 -2.03
N ASP A 3 -26.02 4.43 -3.00
CA ASP A 3 -24.58 4.55 -3.15
C ASP A 3 -24.06 5.23 -1.87
N VAL A 4 -23.27 4.47 -1.10
CA VAL A 4 -22.71 4.89 0.19
C VAL A 4 -21.36 5.56 -0.05
N GLN A 5 -21.18 6.24 -1.19
CA GLN A 5 -19.96 6.95 -1.51
C GLN A 5 -19.66 7.93 -0.37
N LYS A 6 -18.72 7.53 0.50
CA LYS A 6 -18.15 8.42 1.49
C LYS A 6 -17.50 9.56 0.74
N SER A 7 -17.77 10.78 1.19
CA SER A 7 -17.03 11.93 0.71
C SER A 7 -15.53 11.67 0.88
N SER A 8 -14.76 11.95 -0.16
CA SER A 8 -13.31 11.80 -0.12
C SER A 8 -12.75 12.62 1.04
N ILE A 9 -11.84 12.03 1.80
CA ILE A 9 -11.20 12.75 2.91
C ILE A 9 -10.20 13.77 2.35
N LYS A 10 -9.96 14.86 3.08
CA LYS A 10 -9.08 15.96 2.59
C LYS A 10 -7.69 15.48 2.17
N SER A 11 -7.16 14.46 2.83
CA SER A 11 -5.87 13.83 2.52
C SER A 11 -5.90 12.93 1.28
N GLU A 12 -7.07 12.58 0.75
CA GLU A 12 -7.20 11.93 -0.56
C GLU A 12 -7.20 12.96 -1.70
N LEU A 13 -7.87 14.09 -1.46
CA LEU A 13 -8.10 15.15 -2.45
C LEU A 13 -6.91 16.11 -2.61
N ASN A 14 -6.15 16.35 -1.54
CA ASN A 14 -5.01 17.26 -1.57
C ASN A 14 -3.70 16.48 -1.39
N ARG A 15 -2.75 16.75 -2.29
CA ARG A 15 -1.35 16.37 -2.17
C ARG A 15 -0.56 17.67 -2.16
N ASN A 16 0.24 17.88 -1.13
CA ASN A 16 1.00 19.12 -0.98
C ASN A 16 2.39 19.00 -1.61
N SER A 17 2.84 17.78 -1.87
CA SER A 17 4.16 17.52 -2.42
C SER A 17 4.25 16.16 -3.16
N LEU A 18 5.37 15.93 -3.84
CA LEU A 18 5.63 14.65 -4.52
C LEU A 18 5.76 13.50 -3.51
N GLU A 19 6.29 13.79 -2.33
CA GLU A 19 6.41 12.87 -1.21
C GLU A 19 5.05 12.34 -0.76
N ASP A 20 4.05 13.22 -0.63
CA ASP A 20 2.68 12.82 -0.26
C ASP A 20 2.11 11.81 -1.27
N ILE A 21 2.46 11.95 -2.55
CA ILE A 21 2.04 11.05 -3.62
C ILE A 21 2.77 9.71 -3.48
N ILE A 22 4.08 9.74 -3.22
CA ILE A 22 4.89 8.53 -3.09
C ILE A 22 4.46 7.70 -1.88
N ILE A 23 4.31 8.32 -0.70
CA ILE A 23 3.83 7.65 0.52
C ILE A 23 2.46 7.01 0.27
N ALA A 24 1.54 7.77 -0.34
CA ALA A 24 0.20 7.26 -0.64
C ALA A 24 0.23 6.06 -1.59
N ASN A 25 1.15 6.02 -2.56
CA ASN A 25 1.28 4.89 -3.48
C ASN A 25 1.92 3.67 -2.80
N PHE A 26 2.98 3.83 -2.02
CA PHE A 26 3.54 2.72 -1.23
C PHE A 26 2.48 2.10 -0.31
N SER A 27 1.73 2.94 0.42
CA SER A 27 0.63 2.49 1.29
C SER A 27 -0.43 1.68 0.52
N ARG A 28 -0.85 2.13 -0.67
CA ARG A 28 -1.83 1.41 -1.50
C ARG A 28 -1.28 0.08 -2.03
N THR A 29 -0.01 0.03 -2.42
CA THR A 29 0.60 -1.21 -2.90
C THR A 29 0.74 -2.23 -1.77
N GLN A 30 1.13 -1.79 -0.57
CA GLN A 30 1.19 -2.63 0.62
C GLN A 30 -0.20 -3.20 0.98
N GLU A 31 -1.24 -2.37 0.94
CA GLU A 31 -2.62 -2.83 1.21
C GLU A 31 -3.13 -3.75 0.09
N SER A 32 -2.78 -3.49 -1.17
CA SER A 32 -3.12 -4.38 -2.29
C SER A 32 -2.48 -5.76 -2.10
N ALA A 33 -1.22 -5.82 -1.66
CA ALA A 33 -0.57 -7.07 -1.31
C ALA A 33 -1.25 -7.76 -0.11
N ARG A 34 -1.71 -7.00 0.90
CA ARG A 34 -2.46 -7.53 2.05
C ARG A 34 -3.78 -8.18 1.63
N VAL A 35 -4.50 -7.54 0.71
CA VAL A 35 -5.76 -8.09 0.16
C VAL A 35 -5.49 -9.42 -0.55
N LEU A 36 -4.46 -9.49 -1.40
CA LEU A 36 -4.10 -10.73 -2.09
C LEU A 36 -3.62 -11.81 -1.11
N GLU A 37 -2.82 -11.45 -0.10
CA GLU A 37 -2.44 -12.35 1.00
C GLU A 37 -3.67 -12.99 1.64
N GLU A 38 -4.67 -12.21 2.05
CA GLU A 38 -5.90 -12.75 2.67
C GLU A 38 -6.75 -13.58 1.71
N VAL A 39 -6.92 -13.16 0.45
CA VAL A 39 -7.68 -13.90 -0.55
C VAL A 39 -7.07 -15.28 -0.79
N PHE A 40 -5.74 -15.36 -0.90
CA PHE A 40 -5.07 -16.62 -1.19
C PHE A 40 -5.06 -17.59 -0.02
N LYS A 41 -5.31 -17.18 1.22
CA LYS A 41 -5.50 -18.14 2.35
C LYS A 41 -6.58 -19.18 2.08
N LEU A 42 -7.58 -18.85 1.25
CA LEU A 42 -8.66 -19.76 0.86
C LEU A 42 -8.30 -20.71 -0.29
N GLN A 43 -7.31 -20.34 -1.11
CA GLN A 43 -7.02 -21.04 -2.38
C GLN A 43 -5.63 -21.68 -2.42
N SER A 44 -4.62 -21.00 -1.88
CA SER A 44 -3.24 -21.45 -1.86
C SER A 44 -2.45 -20.75 -0.74
N ILE A 45 -2.03 -21.53 0.25
CA ILE A 45 -1.18 -21.04 1.35
C ILE A 45 0.17 -20.55 0.81
N GLU A 46 0.71 -21.17 -0.23
CA GLU A 46 1.95 -20.73 -0.87
C GLU A 46 1.81 -19.32 -1.44
N LEU A 47 0.72 -19.03 -2.16
CA LEU A 47 0.46 -17.69 -2.68
C LEU A 47 0.18 -16.68 -1.56
N SER A 48 -0.52 -17.10 -0.50
CA SER A 48 -0.70 -16.25 0.70
C SER A 48 0.65 -15.83 1.28
N GLU A 49 1.58 -16.76 1.49
CA GLU A 49 2.90 -16.45 2.04
C GLU A 49 3.78 -15.66 1.06
N LEU A 50 3.62 -15.86 -0.25
CA LEU A 50 4.26 -15.03 -1.28
C LEU A 50 3.81 -13.57 -1.16
N PHE A 51 2.50 -13.30 -1.10
CA PHE A 51 1.99 -11.93 -0.99
C PHE A 51 2.29 -11.28 0.35
N LYS A 52 2.38 -12.08 1.42
CA LYS A 52 2.92 -11.62 2.70
C LYS A 52 4.38 -11.17 2.57
N THR A 53 5.22 -11.96 1.89
CA THR A 53 6.63 -11.63 1.64
C THR A 53 6.75 -10.35 0.82
N ILE A 54 6.03 -10.26 -0.31
CA ILE A 54 5.97 -9.05 -1.14
C ILE A 54 5.57 -7.83 -0.31
N ARG A 55 4.56 -7.94 0.56
CA ARG A 55 4.15 -6.84 1.44
C ARG A 55 5.28 -6.38 2.37
N TYR A 56 6.06 -7.30 2.93
CA TYR A 56 7.22 -6.94 3.75
C TYR A 56 8.36 -6.33 2.96
N GLU A 57 8.62 -6.83 1.74
CA GLU A 57 9.59 -6.24 0.83
C GLU A 57 9.18 -4.80 0.44
N LEU A 58 7.89 -4.54 0.23
CA LEU A 58 7.38 -3.20 -0.06
C LEU A 58 7.64 -2.20 1.09
N TYR A 59 7.58 -2.63 2.35
CA TYR A 59 7.98 -1.76 3.47
C TYR A 59 9.49 -1.45 3.43
N SER A 60 10.31 -2.44 3.09
CA SER A 60 11.76 -2.26 2.96
C SER A 60 12.10 -1.31 1.82
N VAL A 61 11.49 -1.49 0.64
CA VAL A 61 11.68 -0.63 -0.53
C VAL A 61 11.23 0.80 -0.23
N GLU A 62 10.10 1.01 0.46
CA GLU A 62 9.67 2.34 0.89
C GLU A 62 10.74 3.02 1.75
N LYS A 63 11.27 2.30 2.75
CA LYS A 63 12.32 2.82 3.64
C LYS A 63 13.60 3.13 2.88
N GLU A 64 14.06 2.23 2.03
CA GLU A 64 15.28 2.40 1.22
C GLU A 64 15.15 3.58 0.25
N TYR A 65 13.97 3.76 -0.35
CA TYR A 65 13.67 4.90 -1.21
C TYR A 65 13.92 6.22 -0.46
N PHE A 66 13.30 6.40 0.71
CA PHE A 66 13.43 7.65 1.48
C PHE A 66 14.83 7.91 2.03
N ILE A 67 15.58 6.86 2.36
CA ILE A 67 17.01 6.96 2.72
C ILE A 67 17.81 7.46 1.50
N ALA A 68 17.59 6.89 0.32
CA ALA A 68 18.34 7.23 -0.90
C ALA A 68 18.13 8.70 -1.31
N ILE A 69 16.93 9.24 -1.11
CA ILE A 69 16.60 10.63 -1.42
C ILE A 69 16.88 11.61 -0.26
N LYS A 70 17.59 11.19 0.79
CA LYS A 70 17.97 12.00 1.98
C LYS A 70 16.79 12.65 2.69
N MET A 71 15.67 11.93 2.77
CA MET A 71 14.47 12.42 3.46
C MET A 71 14.32 11.85 4.86
N ILE A 72 15.25 10.97 5.26
CA ILE A 72 15.50 10.44 6.61
C ILE A 72 17.02 10.34 6.76
#